data_AF-A0A533V6C3-F1
#
_entry.id   AF-A0A533V6C3-F1
#
_cell.length_a   1.000
_cell.length_b   1.000
_cell.length_c   1.000
_cell.angle_alpha   90.00
_cell.angle_beta   90.00
_cell.angle_gamma   90.00
#
_symmetry.space_group_name_H-M   'P 1'
#
loop_
_entity.id
_entity.type
_entity.pdbx_description
1 polymer ?
#
loop_
_entity_poly.entity_id
_entity_poly.type
_entity_poly.pdbx_seq_one_letter_code
_entity_poly.pdbx_strand_id
1 'polypeptide(L)'
;MKKIKLLNLILPFISLSLIYSTMLIGVYISSLNKGVACPDWPLCPNGFALPPEKFFYEHFHRIVAIIAAIFTGIYLIFVRKSYWRLNKMVVIIATSLIIAQIVMGIFVVSTKLNPIIVAIHLSTAVTIFSLIFVLLRESYIEIKRKT
;
A
#
# COMPACT_ATOMS: atom_id res chain seq x y z
N MET A 1 -26.55 3.33 9.59
CA MET A 1 -25.60 2.66 10.51
C MET A 1 -25.02 1.34 9.97
N LYS A 2 -25.84 0.36 9.50
CA LYS A 2 -25.33 -0.92 8.95
C LYS A 2 -24.33 -0.77 7.78
N LYS A 3 -24.58 0.13 6.83
CA LYS A 3 -23.71 0.38 5.66
C LYS A 3 -22.31 0.88 6.04
N ILE A 4 -22.19 1.73 7.07
CA ILE A 4 -20.90 2.25 7.56
C ILE A 4 -20.11 1.15 8.28
N LYS A 5 -20.80 0.32 9.10
CA LYS A 5 -20.18 -0.85 9.74
C LYS A 5 -19.60 -1.83 8.70
N LEU A 6 -20.35 -2.08 7.63
CA LEU A 6 -19.91 -2.96 6.54
C LEU A 6 -18.70 -2.39 5.78
N LEU A 7 -18.72 -1.09 5.46
CA LEU A 7 -17.62 -0.43 4.75
C LEU A 7 -16.30 -0.45 5.54
N ASN A 8 -16.38 -0.25 6.86
CA ASN A 8 -15.23 -0.32 7.78
C ASN A 8 -14.64 -1.72 7.91
N LEU A 9 -15.34 -2.77 7.46
CA LEU A 9 -14.83 -4.13 7.40
C LEU A 9 -14.26 -4.46 6.00
N ILE A 10 -15.00 -4.12 4.94
CA ILE A 10 -14.63 -4.50 3.57
C ILE A 10 -13.38 -3.75 3.08
N LEU A 11 -13.31 -2.43 3.28
CA LEU A 11 -12.19 -1.62 2.79
C LEU A 11 -10.82 -2.06 3.32
N PRO A 12 -10.63 -2.34 4.63
CA PRO A 12 -9.34 -2.82 5.11
C PRO A 12 -9.00 -4.21 4.60
N PHE A 13 -9.97 -5.13 4.40
CA PHE A 13 -9.67 -6.42 3.77
C PHE A 13 -9.14 -6.24 2.34
N ILE A 14 -9.78 -5.38 1.54
CA ILE A 14 -9.29 -5.06 0.19
C ILE A 14 -7.89 -4.45 0.25
N SER A 15 -7.68 -3.50 1.17
CA SER A 15 -6.38 -2.82 1.34
C SER A 15 -5.28 -3.80 1.74
N LEU A 16 -5.53 -4.69 2.70
CA LEU A 16 -4.57 -5.71 3.14
C LEU A 16 -4.21 -6.67 2.00
N SER A 17 -5.20 -7.16 1.24
CA SER A 17 -4.97 -8.02 0.09
C SER A 17 -4.13 -7.35 -0.99
N LEU A 18 -4.40 -6.08 -1.30
CA LEU A 18 -3.64 -5.29 -2.26
C LEU A 18 -2.21 -5.04 -1.78
N ILE A 19 -2.02 -4.58 -0.54
CA ILE A 19 -0.68 -4.35 0.05
C ILE A 19 0.14 -5.65 0.02
N TYR A 20 -0.45 -6.77 0.44
CA TYR A 20 0.21 -8.07 0.40
C TYR A 20 0.63 -8.47 -1.01
N SER A 21 -0.28 -8.31 -1.98
CA SER A 21 0.01 -8.58 -3.39
C SER A 21 1.14 -7.69 -3.92
N THR A 22 1.13 -6.39 -3.59
CA THR A 22 2.21 -5.45 -3.95
C THR A 22 3.55 -5.90 -3.37
N MET A 23 3.59 -6.34 -2.10
CA MET A 23 4.81 -6.85 -1.49
C MET A 23 5.35 -8.09 -2.22
N LEU A 24 4.49 -9.07 -2.53
CA LEU A 24 4.89 -10.28 -3.26
C LEU A 24 5.44 -9.95 -4.66
N ILE A 25 4.74 -9.10 -5.40
CA ILE A 25 5.20 -8.65 -6.72
C ILE A 25 6.54 -7.92 -6.59
N GLY A 26 6.69 -7.04 -5.58
CA GLY A 26 7.92 -6.29 -5.32
C GLY A 26 9.12 -7.19 -5.04
N VAL A 27 8.95 -8.21 -4.19
CA VAL A 27 9.98 -9.22 -3.92
C VAL A 27 10.34 -9.99 -5.20
N TYR A 28 9.33 -10.43 -5.95
CA TYR A 28 9.53 -11.15 -7.20
C TYR A 28 10.33 -10.34 -8.22
N ILE A 29 9.96 -9.08 -8.50
CA ILE A 29 10.69 -8.26 -9.50
C ILE A 29 12.10 -7.91 -9.03
N SER A 30 12.31 -7.76 -7.72
CA SER A 30 13.63 -7.50 -7.14
C SER A 30 14.54 -8.73 -7.28
N SER A 31 14.02 -9.93 -7.02
CA SER A 31 14.78 -11.18 -7.21
C SER A 31 15.20 -11.44 -8.66
N LEU A 32 14.46 -10.90 -9.62
CA LEU A 32 14.76 -11.00 -11.05
C LEU A 32 15.61 -9.84 -11.58
N ASN A 33 16.00 -8.88 -10.73
CA ASN A 33 16.67 -7.63 -11.14
C ASN A 33 15.88 -6.84 -12.21
N LYS A 34 14.54 -6.95 -12.23
CA LYS A 34 13.65 -6.31 -13.21
C LYS A 34 13.00 -5.02 -12.73
N GLY A 35 13.41 -4.48 -11.57
CA GLY A 35 12.83 -3.27 -10.96
C GLY A 35 13.47 -1.94 -11.39
N VAL A 36 14.20 -1.91 -12.51
CA VAL A 36 14.90 -0.72 -13.06
C VAL A 36 14.73 -0.59 -14.58
N ALA A 37 13.70 -1.22 -15.12
CA ALA A 37 13.47 -1.28 -16.55
C ALA A 37 12.81 0.00 -17.08
N CYS A 38 11.98 0.67 -16.29
CA CYS A 38 11.26 1.87 -16.68
C CYS A 38 12.10 3.15 -16.53
N PRO A 39 12.30 3.93 -17.61
CA PRO A 39 13.03 5.20 -17.53
C PRO A 39 12.22 6.32 -16.87
N ASP A 40 10.89 6.29 -17.01
CA ASP A 40 10.00 7.34 -16.51
C ASP A 40 9.28 6.92 -15.23
N TRP A 41 8.88 7.91 -14.42
CA TRP A 41 8.10 7.75 -13.21
C TRP A 41 6.96 8.77 -13.18
N PRO A 42 5.73 8.44 -12.74
CA PRO A 42 5.30 7.17 -12.12
C PRO A 42 4.86 6.10 -13.12
N LEU A 43 4.31 6.51 -14.25
CA LEU A 43 3.93 5.63 -15.32
C LEU A 43 5.12 5.59 -16.27
N CYS A 44 5.64 4.40 -16.54
CA CYS A 44 6.62 4.15 -17.59
C CYS A 44 6.16 4.82 -18.92
N PRO A 45 7.02 4.98 -19.94
CA PRO A 45 6.73 5.82 -21.12
C PRO A 45 5.37 5.57 -21.82
N ASN A 46 4.81 4.37 -21.64
CA ASN A 46 3.51 3.94 -22.14
C ASN A 46 2.28 4.49 -21.37
N GLY A 47 2.44 5.27 -20.31
CA GLY A 47 1.30 5.76 -19.53
C GLY A 47 0.49 4.59 -18.93
N PHE A 48 -0.83 4.58 -19.12
CA PHE A 48 -1.71 3.47 -18.71
C PHE A 48 -1.95 2.41 -19.80
N ALA A 49 -1.34 2.56 -20.99
CA ALA A 49 -1.45 1.57 -22.05
C ALA A 49 -0.69 0.28 -21.66
N LEU A 50 -0.99 -0.84 -22.33
CA LEU A 50 -0.30 -2.10 -22.10
C LEU A 50 1.21 -1.91 -22.32
N PRO A 51 2.06 -2.10 -21.29
CA PRO A 51 3.50 -1.93 -21.43
C PRO A 51 4.10 -3.03 -22.31
N PRO A 52 5.14 -2.72 -23.11
CA PRO A 52 5.93 -3.77 -23.75
C PRO A 52 6.58 -4.67 -22.69
N GLU A 53 6.92 -5.90 -23.07
CA GLU A 53 7.43 -6.94 -22.15
C GLU A 53 8.61 -6.44 -21.28
N LYS A 54 9.47 -5.60 -21.86
CA LYS A 54 10.61 -4.98 -21.17
C LYS A 54 10.20 -4.24 -19.88
N PHE A 55 9.07 -3.54 -19.88
CA PHE A 55 8.60 -2.70 -18.78
C PHE A 55 7.49 -3.35 -17.95
N PHE A 56 6.98 -4.49 -18.42
CA PHE A 56 5.76 -5.10 -17.91
C PHE A 56 5.76 -5.28 -16.38
N TYR A 57 6.81 -5.91 -15.85
CA TYR A 57 6.88 -6.26 -14.43
C TYR A 57 6.89 -5.04 -13.51
N GLU A 58 7.73 -4.06 -13.83
CA GLU A 58 7.84 -2.84 -13.03
C GLU A 58 6.59 -1.97 -13.17
N HIS A 59 6.07 -1.82 -14.40
CA HIS A 59 4.83 -1.10 -14.66
C HIS A 59 3.66 -1.73 -13.88
N PHE A 60 3.52 -3.06 -13.94
CA PHE A 60 2.48 -3.80 -13.23
C PHE A 60 2.57 -3.61 -11.72
N HIS A 61 3.78 -3.73 -11.14
CA HIS A 61 4.00 -3.46 -9.72
C HIS A 61 3.54 -2.05 -9.33
N ARG A 62 3.91 -1.02 -10.12
CA ARG A 62 3.54 0.38 -9.86
C ARG A 62 2.02 0.61 -9.94
N ILE A 63 1.34 0.01 -10.91
CA ILE A 63 -0.14 0.10 -11.01
C ILE A 63 -0.81 -0.52 -9.79
N VAL A 64 -0.39 -1.74 -9.39
CA VAL A 64 -0.94 -2.39 -8.20
C VAL A 64 -0.66 -1.57 -6.94
N ALA A 65 0.55 -0.99 -6.82
CA ALA A 65 0.91 -0.10 -5.71
C ALA A 65 0.05 1.18 -5.64
N ILE A 66 -0.25 1.81 -6.78
CA ILE A 66 -1.15 2.98 -6.86
C ILE A 66 -2.56 2.60 -6.39
N ILE A 67 -3.09 1.47 -6.87
CA ILE A 67 -4.42 0.97 -6.46
C ILE A 67 -4.43 0.68 -4.95
N ALA A 68 -3.39 0.03 -4.42
CA ALA A 68 -3.24 -0.22 -2.99
C ALA A 68 -3.24 1.08 -2.17
N ALA A 69 -2.49 2.09 -2.61
CA ALA A 69 -2.42 3.40 -1.95
C ALA A 69 -3.79 4.13 -1.95
N ILE A 70 -4.53 4.08 -3.07
CA ILE A 70 -5.86 4.70 -3.18
C ILE A 70 -6.85 4.02 -2.21
N PHE A 71 -6.97 2.69 -2.25
CA PHE A 71 -7.90 1.97 -1.38
C PHE A 71 -7.55 2.16 0.11
N THR A 72 -6.26 2.13 0.44
CA THR A 72 -5.79 2.35 1.81
C THR A 72 -6.06 3.79 2.26
N GLY A 73 -5.82 4.78 1.41
CA GLY A 73 -6.10 6.19 1.70
C GLY A 73 -7.60 6.45 1.94
N ILE A 74 -8.46 5.88 1.09
CA ILE A 74 -9.92 5.92 1.28
C ILE A 74 -10.31 5.29 2.62
N TYR A 75 -9.77 4.13 2.95
CA TYR A 75 -10.00 3.47 4.24
C TYR A 75 -9.60 4.37 5.42
N LEU A 76 -8.40 4.96 5.38
CA LEU A 76 -7.90 5.84 6.44
C LEU A 76 -8.78 7.08 6.64
N ILE A 77 -9.38 7.62 5.58
CA ILE A 77 -10.35 8.72 5.66
C ILE A 77 -11.64 8.27 6.37
N PHE A 78 -12.16 7.09 6.05
CA PHE A 78 -13.40 6.57 6.65
C PHE A 78 -13.22 6.17 8.12
N VAL A 79 -12.14 5.47 8.46
CA VAL A 79 -11.86 5.03 9.83
C VAL A 79 -11.62 6.23 10.75
N ARG A 80 -10.96 7.28 10.24
CA ARG A 80 -10.77 8.57 10.91
C ARG A 80 -12.10 9.20 11.31
N LYS A 81 -13.11 9.17 10.44
CA LYS A 81 -14.46 9.71 10.73
C LYS A 81 -15.27 8.83 11.69
N SER A 82 -15.11 7.51 11.65
CA SER A 82 -15.90 6.59 12.49
C SER A 82 -15.38 6.46 13.92
N TYR A 83 -14.06 6.51 14.15
CA TYR A 83 -13.43 6.07 15.42
C TYR A 83 -12.26 6.97 15.88
N TRP A 84 -12.36 8.28 15.63
CA TRP A 84 -11.26 9.25 15.77
C TRP A 84 -10.39 9.13 17.03
N ARG A 85 -10.99 9.00 18.23
CA ARG A 85 -10.23 9.06 19.50
C ARG A 85 -9.35 7.83 19.76
N LEU A 86 -9.78 6.64 19.33
CA LEU A 86 -9.02 5.38 19.54
C LEU A 86 -7.89 5.23 18.51
N ASN A 87 -8.05 5.78 17.31
CA ASN A 87 -7.22 5.44 16.15
C ASN A 87 -6.36 6.61 15.63
N LYS A 88 -6.40 7.80 16.24
CA LYS A 88 -5.76 9.02 15.71
C LYS A 88 -4.27 8.82 15.41
N MET A 89 -3.50 8.29 16.36
CA MET A 89 -2.05 8.10 16.19
C MET A 89 -1.74 7.08 15.10
N VAL A 90 -2.44 5.95 15.08
CA VAL A 90 -2.27 4.90 14.06
C VAL A 90 -2.58 5.43 12.67
N VAL A 91 -3.66 6.21 12.51
CA VAL A 91 -4.02 6.83 11.23
C VAL A 91 -2.96 7.83 10.77
N ILE A 92 -2.43 8.67 11.68
CA ILE A 92 -1.37 9.64 11.35
C ILE A 92 -0.11 8.89 10.89
N ILE A 93 0.36 7.93 11.67
CA ILE A 93 1.56 7.15 11.37
C ILE A 93 1.40 6.40 10.05
N ALA A 94 0.27 5.71 9.84
CA ALA A 94 0.00 4.97 8.60
C ALA A 94 -0.03 5.91 7.38
N THR A 95 -0.66 7.08 7.50
CA THR A 95 -0.69 8.07 6.41
C THR A 95 0.70 8.56 6.07
N SER A 96 1.51 8.92 7.08
CA SER A 96 2.90 9.34 6.90
C SER A 96 3.75 8.24 6.26
N LEU A 97 3.59 6.99 6.69
CA LEU A 97 4.33 5.86 6.13
C LEU A 97 3.94 5.56 4.68
N ILE A 98 2.68 5.72 4.27
CA ILE A 98 2.27 5.56 2.86
C ILE A 98 2.98 6.59 1.97
N ILE A 99 3.07 7.84 2.42
CA ILE A 99 3.82 8.88 1.70
C ILE A 99 5.30 8.50 1.62
N ALA A 100 5.89 8.07 2.74
CA ALA A 100 7.28 7.61 2.77
C ALA A 100 7.49 6.39 1.86
N GLN A 101 6.53 5.50 1.71
CA GLN A 101 6.60 4.33 0.85
C GLN A 101 6.76 4.71 -0.63
N ILE A 102 6.02 5.73 -1.08
CA ILE A 102 6.09 6.25 -2.44
C ILE A 102 7.50 6.81 -2.71
N VAL A 103 8.02 7.61 -1.76
CA VAL A 103 9.36 8.19 -1.86
C VAL A 103 10.44 7.10 -1.84
N MET A 104 10.32 6.12 -0.95
CA MET A 104 11.23 4.97 -0.90
C MET A 104 11.20 4.15 -2.18
N GLY A 105 10.03 4.01 -2.83
CA GLY A 105 9.91 3.37 -4.13
C GLY A 105 10.73 4.06 -5.23
N ILE A 106 10.77 5.40 -5.22
CA ILE A 106 11.64 6.17 -6.12
C ILE A 106 13.12 5.88 -5.82
N PHE A 107 13.50 5.83 -4.54
CA PHE A 107 14.89 5.51 -4.15
C PHE A 107 15.30 4.10 -4.53
N VAL A 108 14.41 3.10 -4.45
CA VAL A 108 14.70 1.73 -4.90
C VAL A 108 15.12 1.71 -6.37
N VAL A 109 14.42 2.46 -7.22
CA VAL A 109 14.73 2.54 -8.66
C VAL A 109 16.01 3.33 -8.90
N SER A 110 16.14 4.52 -8.29
CA SER A 110 17.30 5.41 -8.53
C SER A 110 18.62 4.86 -8.00
N THR A 111 18.57 4.03 -6.96
CA THR A 111 19.74 3.31 -6.41
C THR A 111 19.99 1.95 -7.06
N LYS A 112 19.30 1.65 -8.16
CA LYS A 112 19.43 0.41 -8.92
C LYS A 112 19.26 -0.85 -8.07
N LEU A 113 18.18 -0.91 -7.29
CA LEU A 113 17.85 -2.03 -6.38
C LEU A 113 18.91 -2.26 -5.30
N ASN A 114 19.46 -1.20 -4.71
CA ASN A 114 20.34 -1.35 -3.55
C ASN A 114 19.63 -2.20 -2.46
N PRO A 115 20.22 -3.32 -2.02
CA PRO A 115 19.53 -4.29 -1.17
C PRO A 115 19.12 -3.72 0.19
N ILE A 116 19.88 -2.75 0.73
CA ILE A 116 19.55 -2.09 1.99
C ILE A 116 18.29 -1.22 1.80
N ILE A 117 18.22 -0.47 0.70
CA ILE A 117 17.07 0.40 0.39
C ILE A 117 15.82 -0.45 0.11
N VAL A 118 15.97 -1.56 -0.63
CA VAL A 118 14.88 -2.53 -0.86
C VAL A 118 14.38 -3.13 0.45
N ALA A 119 15.29 -3.53 1.35
CA ALA A 119 14.92 -4.08 2.66
C ALA A 119 14.18 -3.06 3.53
N ILE A 120 14.63 -1.80 3.56
CA ILE A 120 13.94 -0.72 4.28
C ILE A 120 12.55 -0.50 3.66
N HIS A 121 12.44 -0.43 2.34
CA HIS A 121 11.17 -0.26 1.62
C HIS A 121 10.19 -1.40 1.93
N LEU A 122 10.64 -2.66 1.97
CA LEU A 122 9.79 -3.78 2.35
C LEU A 122 9.39 -3.70 3.84
N SER A 123 10.32 -3.33 4.73
CA SER A 123 10.06 -3.21 6.17
C SER A 123 9.00 -2.15 6.47
N THR A 124 9.02 -1.02 5.76
CA THR A 124 7.99 0.01 5.87
C THR A 124 6.64 -0.47 5.32
N ALA A 125 6.62 -1.25 4.24
CA ALA A 125 5.38 -1.87 3.74
C ALA A 125 4.75 -2.85 4.74
N VAL A 126 5.57 -3.70 5.37
CA VAL A 126 5.12 -4.62 6.43
C VAL A 126 4.58 -3.86 7.64
N THR A 127 5.20 -2.73 7.99
CA THR A 127 4.71 -1.86 9.07
C THR A 127 3.35 -1.28 8.72
N ILE A 128 3.17 -0.76 7.50
CA ILE A 128 1.86 -0.27 7.02
C ILE A 128 0.81 -1.38 7.08
N PHE A 129 1.11 -2.57 6.56
CA PHE A 129 0.22 -3.73 6.60
C PHE A 129 -0.23 -4.04 8.03
N SER A 130 0.71 -4.06 8.98
CA SER A 130 0.44 -4.32 10.40
C SER A 130 -0.47 -3.26 11.01
N LEU A 131 -0.26 -1.97 10.70
CA LEU A 131 -1.12 -0.88 11.19
C LEU A 131 -2.54 -0.96 10.61
N ILE A 132 -2.69 -1.31 9.34
CA ILE A 132 -4.02 -1.52 8.73
C ILE A 132 -4.73 -2.71 9.37
N PHE A 133 -4.00 -3.79 9.69
CA PHE A 133 -4.56 -4.94 10.41
C PHE A 133 -5.03 -4.58 11.82
N VAL A 134 -4.27 -3.76 12.56
CA VAL A 134 -4.70 -3.23 13.86
C VAL A 134 -5.99 -2.42 13.72
N LEU A 135 -6.07 -1.52 12.73
CA LEU A 135 -7.29 -0.73 12.51
C LEU A 135 -8.51 -1.59 12.13
N LEU A 136 -8.31 -2.68 11.38
CA LEU A 136 -9.36 -3.67 11.11
C LEU A 136 -9.84 -4.33 12.40
N ARG A 137 -8.92 -4.80 13.24
CA ARG A 137 -9.25 -5.41 14.54
C ARG A 137 -10.06 -4.46 15.43
N GLU A 138 -9.60 -3.21 15.57
CA GLU A 138 -10.32 -2.21 16.37
C GLU A 138 -11.71 -1.92 15.81
N SER A 139 -11.82 -1.84 14.47
CA SER A 139 -13.12 -1.65 13.81
C SER A 139 -14.07 -2.82 14.09
N TYR A 140 -13.56 -4.06 14.08
CA TYR A 140 -14.35 -5.26 14.39
C TYR A 140 -14.81 -5.29 15.86
N ILE A 141 -13.92 -5.02 16.82
CA ILE A 141 -14.24 -4.99 18.25
C ILE A 141 -15.32 -3.94 18.54
N GLU A 142 -15.16 -2.74 17.98
CA GLU A 142 -16.11 -1.65 18.20
C GLU A 142 -17.48 -1.90 17.54
N ILE A 143 -17.51 -2.61 16.40
CA ILE A 143 -18.77 -3.06 15.79
C ILE A 143 -19.49 -4.03 16.72
N LYS A 144 -18.77 -5.01 17.29
CA LYS A 144 -19.30 -6.03 18.19
C LYS A 144 -19.78 -5.45 19.52
N ARG A 145 -19.11 -4.43 20.05
CA ARG A 145 -19.52 -3.72 21.28
C ARG A 145 -20.83 -2.94 21.11
N LYS A 146 -21.18 -2.57 19.87
CA LYS A 146 -22.36 -1.76 19.49
C LYS A 146 -23.47 -2.57 18.82
N THR A 147 -23.44 -3.89 18.94
CA THR A 147 -24.48 -4.84 18.48
C THR A 147 -24.91 -5.65 19.66
#